data_AF-A0A965F849-F1
#
_entry.id   AF-A0A965F849-F1
#
_cell.length_a   1.000
_cell.length_b   1.000
_cell.length_c   1.000
_cell.angle_alpha   90.00
_cell.angle_beta   90.00
_cell.angle_gamma   90.00
#
_symmetry.space_group_name_H-M   'P 1'
#
loop_
_entity.id
_entity.type
_entity.pdbx_description
1 polymer ?
#
loop_
_entity_poly.entity_id
_entity_poly.type
_entity_poly.pdbx_seq_one_letter_code
_entity_poly.pdbx_strand_id
1 'polypeptide(L)'
;DVPGMSSPMNIYAWNGAVENPFPERPDMRGASISGDGSETWMVLEIPEDEFTYDAWHRYSVIVHEYWHVFQLGLTRDNADPVWLWEGGAKIAEELYMQQEYGQSEFDSDLFPLVATGLSQPEDFEDYVGGDLDINYNTSAFMVLALAKELQEAQGLSEARAFEVILKDFQAAKLTEPDWKVAFAEIFSMSPEEFYATLDQYPTVASDQDWFEGDVLDVPSLMPSKDLTFTDVLSASAS
;
A
#
# COMPACT_ATOMS: atom_id res chain seq x y z
N ASP A 1 -18.66 10.50 -9.40
CA ASP A 1 -17.75 11.66 -9.47
C ASP A 1 -17.15 11.88 -8.09
N VAL A 2 -15.82 11.77 -7.98
CA VAL A 2 -15.08 12.16 -6.79
C VAL A 2 -14.93 13.68 -6.84
N PRO A 3 -15.35 14.44 -5.81
CA PRO A 3 -15.20 15.89 -5.81
C PRO A 3 -13.75 16.30 -6.09
N GLY A 4 -13.54 17.26 -6.99
CA GLY A 4 -12.19 17.77 -7.33
C GLY A 4 -11.39 16.91 -8.33
N MET A 5 -11.72 15.63 -8.51
CA MET A 5 -11.02 14.77 -9.47
C MET A 5 -11.50 15.04 -10.90
N SER A 6 -10.55 15.30 -11.80
CA SER A 6 -10.81 15.53 -13.23
C SER A 6 -10.02 14.55 -14.10
N SER A 7 -10.54 14.29 -15.30
CA SER A 7 -9.83 13.55 -16.34
C SER A 7 -9.68 14.44 -17.58
N PRO A 8 -8.45 14.75 -18.01
CA PRO A 8 -7.16 14.31 -17.44
C PRO A 8 -6.84 14.95 -16.09
N MET A 9 -6.10 14.23 -15.21
CA MET A 9 -5.56 14.74 -13.95
C MET A 9 -4.19 15.40 -14.20
N ASN A 10 -3.91 16.49 -13.50
CA ASN A 10 -2.58 17.13 -13.53
C ASN A 10 -1.57 16.36 -12.67
N ILE A 11 -0.35 16.21 -13.19
CA ILE A 11 0.79 15.58 -12.51
C ILE A 11 1.93 16.60 -12.47
N TYR A 12 2.42 16.90 -11.27
CA TYR A 12 3.53 17.80 -11.02
C TYR A 12 4.73 16.99 -10.56
N ALA A 13 5.79 16.94 -11.36
CA ALA A 13 6.98 16.15 -11.06
C ALA A 13 8.25 16.98 -11.23
N TRP A 14 9.17 16.88 -10.27
CA TRP A 14 10.48 17.54 -10.34
C TRP A 14 11.53 16.75 -9.56
N ASN A 15 12.80 17.06 -9.82
CA ASN A 15 13.92 16.57 -9.03
C ASN A 15 14.10 17.48 -7.81
N GLY A 16 14.11 16.89 -6.61
CA GLY A 16 14.25 17.58 -5.32
C GLY A 16 15.60 18.30 -5.10
N ALA A 17 16.53 18.25 -6.07
CA ALA A 17 17.71 19.11 -6.13
C ALA A 17 17.37 20.60 -6.30
N VAL A 18 16.16 20.92 -6.74
CA VAL A 18 15.65 22.29 -6.89
C VAL A 18 14.39 22.49 -6.08
N GLU A 19 14.15 23.74 -5.66
CA GLU A 19 12.87 24.14 -5.07
C GLU A 19 11.73 23.87 -6.07
N ASN A 20 10.53 23.62 -5.52
CA ASN A 20 9.30 23.43 -6.29
C ASN A 20 9.18 24.46 -7.43
N PRO A 21 9.22 24.04 -8.71
CA PRO A 21 9.26 24.94 -9.86
C PRO A 21 7.88 25.45 -10.29
N PHE A 22 6.80 25.10 -9.57
CA PHE A 22 5.41 25.41 -9.92
C PHE A 22 4.84 26.52 -9.00
N PRO A 23 5.01 27.81 -9.37
CA PRO A 23 4.62 28.94 -8.51
C PRO A 23 3.12 29.05 -8.28
N GLU A 24 2.29 28.43 -9.12
CA GLU A 24 0.84 28.33 -8.94
C GLU A 24 0.45 27.46 -7.72
N ARG A 25 1.35 26.58 -7.28
CA ARG A 25 1.14 25.63 -6.18
C ARG A 25 2.41 25.53 -5.32
N PRO A 26 2.76 26.58 -4.56
CA PRO A 26 4.06 26.70 -3.88
C PRO A 26 4.26 25.69 -2.74
N ASP A 27 3.18 25.19 -2.14
CA ASP A 27 3.24 24.30 -0.97
C ASP A 27 3.40 22.81 -1.32
N MET A 28 3.49 22.44 -2.61
CA MET A 28 3.71 21.06 -3.02
C MET A 28 5.09 20.55 -2.60
N ARG A 29 5.12 19.32 -2.07
CA ARG A 29 6.31 18.61 -1.62
C ARG A 29 6.04 17.11 -1.56
N GLY A 30 7.09 16.31 -1.57
CA GLY A 30 7.05 14.85 -1.48
C GLY A 30 6.29 14.19 -2.64
N ALA A 31 5.86 12.95 -2.41
CA ALA A 31 4.94 12.23 -3.27
C ALA A 31 3.57 12.15 -2.59
N SER A 32 2.50 12.48 -3.32
CA SER A 32 1.13 12.36 -2.81
C SER A 32 0.08 12.60 -3.91
N ILE A 33 -1.14 12.12 -3.66
CA ILE A 33 -2.35 12.72 -4.22
C ILE A 33 -2.81 13.88 -3.35
N SER A 34 -2.83 15.07 -3.94
CA SER A 34 -3.11 16.35 -3.26
C SER A 34 -4.35 17.03 -3.86
N GLY A 35 -4.95 17.95 -3.11
CA GLY A 35 -6.10 18.72 -3.57
C GLY A 35 -6.35 19.99 -2.78
N ASP A 36 -7.06 20.94 -3.41
CA ASP A 36 -7.52 22.20 -2.77
C ASP A 36 -9.04 22.25 -2.59
N GLY A 37 -9.70 21.11 -2.79
CA GLY A 37 -11.16 20.97 -2.77
C GLY A 37 -11.85 21.39 -4.08
N SER A 38 -11.13 22.05 -5.00
CA SER A 38 -11.62 22.38 -6.34
C SER A 38 -10.96 21.52 -7.44
N GLU A 39 -9.69 21.18 -7.24
CA GLU A 39 -8.92 20.31 -8.11
C GLU A 39 -8.14 19.28 -7.28
N THR A 40 -7.94 18.10 -7.85
CA THR A 40 -7.06 17.04 -7.35
C THR A 40 -5.92 16.83 -8.36
N TRP A 41 -4.70 16.70 -7.87
CA TRP A 41 -3.49 16.49 -8.67
C TRP A 41 -2.53 15.52 -7.97
N MET A 42 -1.61 14.96 -8.75
CA MET A 42 -0.51 14.14 -8.24
C MET A 42 0.76 14.98 -8.12
N VAL A 43 1.49 14.80 -7.03
CA VAL A 43 2.80 15.40 -6.77
C VAL A 43 3.84 14.29 -6.75
N LEU A 44 4.97 14.50 -7.44
CA LEU A 44 6.12 13.59 -7.49
C LEU A 44 7.41 14.41 -7.35
N GLU A 45 7.73 14.81 -6.12
CA GLU A 45 9.06 15.32 -5.77
C GLU A 45 10.01 14.14 -5.57
N ILE A 46 10.90 13.88 -6.53
CA ILE A 46 11.85 12.77 -6.46
C ILE A 46 13.18 13.27 -5.87
N PRO A 47 13.64 12.75 -4.71
CA PRO A 47 14.90 13.16 -4.10
C PRO A 47 16.10 13.03 -5.05
N GLU A 48 17.02 14.00 -5.02
CA GLU A 48 18.24 14.00 -5.86
C GLU A 48 19.10 12.75 -5.61
N ASP A 49 19.15 12.30 -4.37
CA ASP A 49 19.91 11.12 -3.94
C ASP A 49 19.47 9.85 -4.68
N GLU A 50 18.22 9.75 -5.13
CA GLU A 50 17.75 8.59 -5.89
C GLU A 50 18.35 8.53 -7.29
N PHE A 51 18.72 9.67 -7.88
CA PHE A 51 19.47 9.72 -9.12
C PHE A 51 20.96 9.45 -8.90
N THR A 52 21.49 9.89 -7.75
CA THR A 52 22.91 9.71 -7.40
C THR A 52 23.23 8.27 -7.03
N TYR A 53 22.35 7.61 -6.28
CA TYR A 53 22.52 6.24 -5.79
C TYR A 53 21.75 5.20 -6.59
N ASP A 54 21.16 5.60 -7.71
CA ASP A 54 20.37 4.74 -8.59
C ASP A 54 19.25 4.00 -7.85
N ALA A 55 18.57 4.68 -6.92
CA ALA A 55 17.50 4.09 -6.12
C ALA A 55 16.26 3.82 -6.98
N TRP A 56 15.66 2.64 -6.78
CA TRP A 56 14.48 2.19 -7.52
C TRP A 56 13.18 2.89 -7.12
N HIS A 57 13.14 3.50 -5.93
CA HIS A 57 11.98 4.20 -5.40
C HIS A 57 11.40 5.23 -6.40
N ARG A 58 12.23 5.94 -7.17
CA ARG A 58 11.79 6.86 -8.24
C ARG A 58 10.85 6.26 -9.28
N TYR A 59 10.86 4.94 -9.45
CA TYR A 59 9.95 4.23 -10.33
C TYR A 59 8.73 3.69 -9.57
N SER A 60 8.95 3.13 -8.38
CA SER A 60 7.87 2.52 -7.59
C SER A 60 6.87 3.58 -7.11
N VAL A 61 7.35 4.73 -6.65
CA VAL A 61 6.50 5.83 -6.13
C VAL A 61 5.51 6.35 -7.17
N ILE A 62 5.84 6.29 -8.47
CA ILE A 62 4.90 6.65 -9.54
C ILE A 62 3.71 5.69 -9.53
N VAL A 63 3.97 4.40 -9.34
CA VAL A 63 2.95 3.36 -9.27
C VAL A 63 2.13 3.48 -8.00
N HIS A 64 2.78 3.70 -6.85
CA HIS A 64 2.12 3.93 -5.55
C HIS A 64 1.11 5.06 -5.64
N GLU A 65 1.54 6.25 -6.08
CA GLU A 65 0.65 7.40 -6.19
C GLU A 65 -0.42 7.21 -7.26
N TYR A 66 -0.09 6.59 -8.39
CA TYR A 66 -1.09 6.29 -9.42
C TYR A 66 -2.13 5.27 -8.94
N TRP A 67 -1.75 4.36 -8.05
CA TRP A 67 -2.67 3.43 -7.42
C TRP A 67 -3.69 4.16 -6.54
N HIS A 68 -3.29 5.19 -5.81
CA HIS A 68 -4.24 6.04 -5.08
C HIS A 68 -5.26 6.73 -6.00
N VAL A 69 -4.88 7.13 -7.22
CA VAL A 69 -5.85 7.65 -8.21
C VAL A 69 -6.89 6.58 -8.55
N PHE A 70 -6.46 5.34 -8.72
CA PHE A 70 -7.36 4.21 -8.96
C PHE A 70 -8.28 3.95 -7.77
N GLN A 71 -7.72 3.88 -6.56
CA GLN A 71 -8.50 3.67 -5.34
C GLN A 71 -9.52 4.81 -5.11
N LEU A 72 -9.14 6.08 -5.29
CA LEU A 72 -10.06 7.22 -5.18
C LEU A 72 -11.26 7.07 -6.15
N GLY A 73 -10.99 6.65 -7.39
CA GLY A 73 -12.02 6.36 -8.38
C GLY A 73 -12.99 5.26 -7.95
N LEU A 74 -12.49 4.28 -7.18
CA LEU A 74 -13.27 3.17 -6.64
C LEU A 74 -13.93 3.46 -5.30
N THR A 75 -13.45 4.38 -4.46
CA THR A 75 -13.95 4.53 -3.09
C THR A 75 -14.71 5.83 -2.85
N ARG A 76 -14.69 6.77 -3.82
CA ARG A 76 -15.24 8.13 -3.66
C ARG A 76 -14.66 8.86 -2.44
N ASP A 77 -13.34 8.90 -2.36
CA ASP A 77 -12.59 9.63 -1.32
C ASP A 77 -12.67 8.97 0.07
N ASN A 78 -13.05 7.69 0.14
CA ASN A 78 -12.99 6.89 1.36
C ASN A 78 -11.66 6.14 1.41
N ALA A 79 -10.68 6.72 2.12
CA ALA A 79 -9.34 6.17 2.32
C ALA A 79 -9.26 5.20 3.52
N ASP A 80 -10.36 4.90 4.21
CA ASP A 80 -10.30 4.06 5.40
C ASP A 80 -10.31 2.56 5.06
N PRO A 81 -9.63 1.71 5.84
CA PRO A 81 -8.60 2.06 6.82
C PRO A 81 -7.25 2.34 6.15
N VAL A 82 -6.40 3.16 6.79
CA VAL A 82 -5.11 3.61 6.23
C VAL A 82 -4.20 2.45 5.84
N TRP A 83 -4.11 1.38 6.64
CA TRP A 83 -3.26 0.24 6.29
C TRP A 83 -3.67 -0.49 5.00
N LEU A 84 -4.97 -0.53 4.67
CA LEU A 84 -5.44 -1.09 3.40
C LEU A 84 -5.24 -0.11 2.25
N TRP A 85 -5.30 1.20 2.54
CA TRP A 85 -5.08 2.25 1.56
C TRP A 85 -3.62 2.28 1.13
N GLU A 86 -2.71 2.54 2.08
CA GLU A 86 -1.27 2.66 1.86
C GLU A 86 -0.62 1.30 1.63
N GLY A 87 -0.96 0.29 2.43
CA GLY A 87 -0.48 -1.07 2.21
C GLY A 87 -0.96 -1.64 0.88
N GLY A 88 -2.18 -1.31 0.44
CA GLY A 88 -2.69 -1.70 -0.87
C GLY A 88 -1.92 -1.06 -2.02
N ALA A 89 -1.55 0.22 -1.89
CA ALA A 89 -0.68 0.91 -2.84
C ALA A 89 0.74 0.34 -2.85
N LYS A 90 1.29 0.04 -1.66
CA LYS A 90 2.59 -0.64 -1.50
C LYS A 90 2.61 -2.00 -2.20
N ILE A 91 1.59 -2.84 -1.99
CA ILE A 91 1.48 -4.13 -2.70
C ILE A 91 1.38 -3.94 -4.22
N ALA A 92 0.62 -2.95 -4.69
CA ALA A 92 0.51 -2.67 -6.11
C ALA A 92 1.84 -2.24 -6.74
N GLU A 93 2.59 -1.35 -6.08
CA GLU A 93 3.93 -0.98 -6.56
C GLU A 93 4.89 -2.16 -6.54
N GLU A 94 4.93 -2.98 -5.48
CA GLU A 94 5.90 -4.07 -5.39
C GLU A 94 5.61 -5.21 -6.37
N LEU A 95 4.33 -5.53 -6.63
CA LEU A 95 3.95 -6.46 -7.69
C LEU A 95 4.31 -5.94 -9.08
N TYR A 96 4.12 -4.64 -9.32
CA TYR A 96 4.52 -4.02 -10.58
C TYR A 96 6.04 -4.01 -10.75
N MET A 97 6.78 -3.65 -9.70
CA MET A 97 8.24 -3.63 -9.70
C MET A 97 8.82 -5.03 -9.94
N GLN A 98 8.26 -6.05 -9.29
CA GLN A 98 8.60 -7.45 -9.56
C GLN A 98 8.33 -7.84 -11.01
N GLN A 99 7.16 -7.50 -11.56
CA GLN A 99 6.77 -7.86 -12.93
C GLN A 99 7.66 -7.19 -13.99
N GLU A 100 7.89 -5.88 -13.88
CA GLU A 100 8.51 -5.08 -14.93
C GLU A 100 10.02 -4.93 -14.79
N TYR A 101 10.54 -5.01 -13.56
CA TYR A 101 11.95 -4.80 -13.26
C TYR A 101 12.62 -6.03 -12.63
N GLY A 102 11.87 -7.06 -12.24
CA GLY A 102 12.41 -8.30 -11.66
C GLY A 102 12.98 -8.14 -10.26
N GLN A 103 12.69 -7.03 -9.58
CA GLN A 103 13.14 -6.71 -8.23
C GLN A 103 12.03 -5.95 -7.49
N SER A 104 11.84 -6.24 -6.20
CA SER A 104 10.88 -5.57 -5.32
C SER A 104 11.35 -5.65 -3.87
N GLU A 105 10.76 -4.86 -2.96
CA GLU A 105 11.03 -4.99 -1.51
C GLU A 105 10.58 -6.33 -0.93
N PHE A 106 9.79 -7.13 -1.67
CA PHE A 106 9.54 -8.53 -1.33
C PHE A 106 10.81 -9.39 -1.32
N ASP A 107 11.87 -9.00 -2.05
CA ASP A 107 13.17 -9.69 -2.00
C ASP A 107 13.89 -9.55 -0.64
N SER A 108 13.43 -8.61 0.18
CA SER A 108 13.95 -8.30 1.51
C SER A 108 12.88 -8.40 2.60
N ASP A 109 11.82 -9.18 2.36
CA ASP A 109 10.73 -9.41 3.33
C ASP A 109 10.06 -8.13 3.87
N LEU A 110 10.04 -7.06 3.05
CA LEU A 110 9.58 -5.71 3.44
C LEU A 110 10.35 -5.14 4.66
N PHE A 111 11.61 -5.53 4.85
CA PHE A 111 12.39 -5.08 5.98
C PHE A 111 12.54 -3.53 6.00
N PRO A 112 12.34 -2.86 7.15
CA PRO A 112 12.08 -3.42 8.47
C PRO A 112 10.58 -3.48 8.79
N LEU A 113 10.11 -4.62 9.28
CA LEU A 113 8.78 -4.78 9.85
C LEU A 113 8.87 -4.71 11.38
N VAL A 114 8.70 -3.51 11.95
CA VAL A 114 8.96 -3.27 13.37
C VAL A 114 7.99 -4.06 14.26
N ALA A 115 8.51 -5.00 15.06
CA ALA A 115 7.69 -5.95 15.81
C ALA A 115 6.66 -5.28 16.75
N THR A 116 7.01 -4.14 17.34
CA THR A 116 6.10 -3.40 18.22
C THR A 116 4.91 -2.78 17.51
N GLY A 117 4.95 -2.63 16.18
CA GLY A 117 3.83 -2.14 15.39
C GLY A 117 2.57 -3.01 15.57
N LEU A 118 2.73 -4.32 15.73
CA LEU A 118 1.58 -5.22 15.90
C LEU A 118 1.01 -5.28 17.32
N SER A 119 1.57 -4.54 18.29
CA SER A 119 1.04 -4.57 19.66
C SER A 119 -0.39 -3.99 19.77
N GLN A 120 -0.76 -3.11 18.83
CA GLN A 120 -2.08 -2.49 18.69
C GLN A 120 -2.40 -2.29 17.19
N PRO A 121 -2.76 -3.37 16.45
CA PRO A 121 -2.99 -3.27 15.00
C PRO A 121 -4.09 -2.28 14.62
N GLU A 122 -5.03 -2.00 15.52
CA GLU A 122 -6.07 -1.00 15.34
C GLU A 122 -5.51 0.43 15.17
N ASP A 123 -4.30 0.72 15.65
CA ASP A 123 -3.68 2.04 15.47
C ASP A 123 -3.41 2.34 13.98
N PHE A 124 -3.23 1.29 13.16
CA PHE A 124 -3.01 1.38 11.72
C PHE A 124 -4.31 1.60 10.91
N GLU A 125 -5.47 1.67 11.58
CA GLU A 125 -6.69 2.20 10.96
C GLU A 125 -6.50 3.67 10.54
N ASP A 126 -5.64 4.39 11.27
CA ASP A 126 -5.19 5.76 11.01
C ASP A 126 -3.69 5.80 10.68
N TYR A 127 -3.17 6.99 10.32
CA TYR A 127 -1.73 7.18 10.15
C TYR A 127 -0.99 7.06 11.48
N VAL A 128 -0.05 6.12 11.53
CA VAL A 128 0.86 5.93 12.67
C VAL A 128 2.19 6.66 12.46
N GLY A 129 3.03 6.70 13.50
CA GLY A 129 4.37 7.27 13.40
C GLY A 129 5.22 6.52 12.37
N GLY A 130 6.02 7.25 11.59
CA GLY A 130 6.85 6.67 10.53
C GLY A 130 7.83 5.59 11.00
N ASP A 131 8.22 5.58 12.28
CA ASP A 131 9.06 4.52 12.86
C ASP A 131 8.31 3.17 13.00
N LEU A 132 6.97 3.18 13.06
CA LEU A 132 6.14 1.98 13.15
C LEU A 132 5.72 1.45 11.78
N ASP A 133 5.66 2.32 10.78
CA ASP A 133 5.25 1.99 9.41
C ASP A 133 6.22 2.58 8.37
N ILE A 134 7.49 2.20 8.51
CA ILE A 134 8.57 2.66 7.63
C ILE A 134 8.21 2.26 6.19
N ASN A 135 8.09 3.25 5.30
CA ASN A 135 7.68 3.07 3.90
C ASN A 135 6.37 2.29 3.71
N TYR A 136 5.47 2.35 4.68
CA TYR A 136 4.22 1.58 4.70
C TYR A 136 4.41 0.06 4.74
N ASN A 137 5.58 -0.42 5.16
CA ASN A 137 5.90 -1.84 5.14
C ASN A 137 5.06 -2.65 6.14
N THR A 138 4.72 -2.10 7.30
CA THR A 138 3.83 -2.78 8.26
C THR A 138 2.40 -2.82 7.72
N SER A 139 1.93 -1.73 7.09
CA SER A 139 0.65 -1.70 6.38
C SER A 139 0.59 -2.75 5.24
N ALA A 140 1.64 -2.85 4.44
CA ALA A 140 1.77 -3.86 3.38
C ALA A 140 1.81 -5.29 3.94
N PHE A 141 2.52 -5.50 5.06
CA PHE A 141 2.49 -6.76 5.79
C PHE A 141 1.07 -7.16 6.20
N MET A 142 0.25 -6.23 6.71
CA MET A 142 -1.15 -6.52 7.05
C MET A 142 -1.95 -6.93 5.80
N VAL A 143 -1.67 -6.35 4.64
CA VAL A 143 -2.28 -6.80 3.37
C VAL A 143 -1.84 -8.20 2.97
N LEU A 144 -0.55 -8.53 3.10
CA LEU A 144 -0.04 -9.89 2.85
C LEU A 144 -0.66 -10.92 3.80
N ALA A 145 -0.76 -10.59 5.08
CA ALA A 145 -1.37 -11.43 6.09
C ALA A 145 -2.87 -11.67 5.79
N LEU A 146 -3.60 -10.64 5.37
CA LEU A 146 -4.99 -10.79 4.94
C LEU A 146 -5.10 -11.69 3.70
N ALA A 147 -4.24 -11.48 2.69
CA ALA A 147 -4.23 -12.32 1.48
C ALA A 147 -3.94 -13.79 1.83
N LYS A 148 -3.07 -14.04 2.80
CA LYS A 148 -2.76 -15.38 3.32
C LYS A 148 -3.96 -16.00 4.01
N GLU A 149 -4.65 -15.26 4.88
CA GLU A 149 -5.87 -15.72 5.56
C GLU A 149 -6.96 -16.10 4.54
N LEU A 150 -7.16 -15.30 3.49
CA LEU A 150 -8.14 -15.60 2.44
C LEU A 150 -7.80 -16.87 1.66
N GLN A 151 -6.51 -17.13 1.40
CA GLN A 151 -6.09 -18.38 0.77
C GLN A 151 -6.36 -19.59 1.67
N GLU A 152 -6.09 -19.49 2.97
CA GLU A 152 -6.22 -20.60 3.91
C GLU A 152 -7.67 -20.87 4.34
N ALA A 153 -8.42 -19.82 4.69
CA ALA A 153 -9.79 -19.93 5.18
C ALA A 153 -10.81 -20.13 4.05
N GLN A 154 -10.59 -19.52 2.88
CA GLN A 154 -11.55 -19.55 1.77
C GLN A 154 -11.07 -20.34 0.56
N GLY A 155 -9.81 -20.81 0.54
CA GLY A 155 -9.26 -21.59 -0.58
C GLY A 155 -9.08 -20.78 -1.86
N LEU A 156 -8.97 -19.44 -1.75
CA LEU A 156 -8.69 -18.59 -2.90
C LEU A 156 -7.30 -18.88 -3.46
N SER A 157 -7.12 -18.68 -4.77
CA SER A 157 -5.76 -18.55 -5.32
C SER A 157 -5.12 -17.26 -4.81
N GLU A 158 -3.80 -17.21 -4.80
CA GLU A 158 -3.04 -16.01 -4.41
C GLU A 158 -3.47 -14.77 -5.22
N ALA A 159 -3.54 -14.89 -6.54
CA ALA A 159 -4.00 -13.80 -7.41
C ALA A 159 -5.41 -13.31 -7.06
N ARG A 160 -6.33 -14.23 -6.76
CA ARG A 160 -7.70 -13.88 -6.38
C ARG A 160 -7.77 -13.27 -4.99
N ALA A 161 -6.97 -13.74 -4.04
CA ALA A 161 -6.90 -13.14 -2.71
C ALA A 161 -6.49 -11.66 -2.78
N PHE A 162 -5.43 -11.34 -3.55
CA PHE A 162 -5.03 -9.96 -3.78
C PHE A 162 -6.09 -9.16 -4.56
N GLU A 163 -6.72 -9.74 -5.58
CA GLU A 163 -7.76 -9.03 -6.33
C GLU A 163 -8.95 -8.64 -5.45
N VAL A 164 -9.40 -9.53 -4.57
CA VAL A 164 -10.51 -9.23 -3.64
C VAL A 164 -10.14 -8.05 -2.75
N ILE A 165 -8.91 -8.01 -2.23
CA ILE A 165 -8.44 -6.93 -1.35
C ILE A 165 -8.30 -5.61 -2.12
N LEU A 166 -7.61 -5.66 -3.25
CA LEU A 166 -7.19 -4.47 -4.00
C LEU A 166 -8.30 -3.86 -4.86
N LYS A 167 -9.32 -4.64 -5.22
CA LYS A 167 -10.41 -4.20 -6.10
C LYS A 167 -11.79 -4.40 -5.48
N ASP A 168 -12.16 -5.63 -5.11
CA ASP A 168 -13.55 -5.92 -4.72
C ASP A 168 -13.95 -5.20 -3.43
N PHE A 169 -13.08 -5.22 -2.41
CA PHE A 169 -13.27 -4.48 -1.18
C PHE A 169 -13.35 -2.97 -1.42
N GLN A 170 -12.44 -2.42 -2.23
CA GLN A 170 -12.44 -0.99 -2.55
C GLN A 170 -13.75 -0.59 -3.27
N ALA A 171 -14.23 -1.41 -4.19
CA ALA A 171 -15.51 -1.19 -4.87
C ALA A 171 -16.72 -1.35 -3.94
N ALA A 172 -16.68 -2.26 -2.97
CA ALA A 172 -17.75 -2.45 -1.99
C ALA A 172 -17.97 -1.19 -1.13
N LYS A 173 -16.91 -0.44 -0.85
CA LYS A 173 -16.98 0.85 -0.14
C LYS A 173 -17.83 1.92 -0.84
N LEU A 174 -18.15 1.75 -2.14
CA LEU A 174 -19.08 2.64 -2.85
C LEU A 174 -20.53 2.51 -2.37
N THR A 175 -20.91 1.30 -2.00
CA THR A 175 -22.28 0.97 -1.60
C THR A 175 -22.43 0.89 -0.10
N GLU A 176 -21.35 0.52 0.60
CA GLU A 176 -21.28 0.48 2.07
C GLU A 176 -20.09 1.34 2.54
N PRO A 177 -20.31 2.62 2.89
CA PRO A 177 -19.23 3.53 3.28
C PRO A 177 -18.61 3.20 4.65
N ASP A 178 -19.29 2.43 5.50
CA ASP A 178 -18.66 1.90 6.71
C ASP A 178 -17.71 0.76 6.33
N TRP A 179 -16.41 1.07 6.30
CA TRP A 179 -15.41 0.13 5.84
C TRP A 179 -15.40 -1.16 6.68
N LYS A 180 -15.77 -1.13 7.97
CA LYS A 180 -15.81 -2.33 8.82
C LYS A 180 -16.94 -3.26 8.40
N VAL A 181 -18.08 -2.70 8.02
CA VAL A 181 -19.20 -3.47 7.47
C VAL A 181 -18.81 -4.06 6.11
N ALA A 182 -18.26 -3.25 5.21
CA ALA A 182 -17.78 -3.72 3.90
C ALA A 182 -16.70 -4.81 4.04
N PHE A 183 -15.79 -4.65 5.00
CA PHE A 183 -14.72 -5.61 5.31
C PHE A 183 -15.31 -6.95 5.73
N ALA A 184 -16.26 -6.93 6.68
CA ALA A 184 -16.94 -8.14 7.15
C ALA A 184 -17.73 -8.84 6.04
N GLU A 185 -18.39 -8.08 5.16
CA GLU A 185 -19.14 -8.65 4.03
C GLU A 185 -18.23 -9.30 2.98
N ILE A 186 -17.09 -8.67 2.66
CA ILE A 186 -16.19 -9.13 1.60
C ILE A 186 -15.27 -10.25 2.07
N PHE A 187 -14.69 -10.11 3.26
CA PHE A 187 -13.71 -11.06 3.78
C PHE A 187 -14.31 -12.12 4.71
N SER A 188 -15.61 -12.02 5.02
CA SER A 188 -16.30 -12.97 5.91
C SER A 188 -15.68 -13.07 7.31
N MET A 189 -15.05 -12.00 7.78
CA MET A 189 -14.46 -11.85 9.12
C MET A 189 -14.48 -10.36 9.52
N SER A 190 -14.57 -10.04 10.80
CA SER A 190 -14.43 -8.65 11.26
C SER A 190 -12.96 -8.20 11.24
N PRO A 191 -12.68 -6.88 11.21
CA PRO A 191 -11.31 -6.39 11.36
C PRO A 191 -10.64 -6.87 12.65
N GLU A 192 -11.38 -6.94 13.76
CA GLU A 192 -10.86 -7.41 15.05
C GLU A 192 -10.53 -8.90 15.03
N GLU A 193 -11.33 -9.72 14.33
CA GLU A 193 -11.02 -11.13 14.10
C GLU A 193 -9.73 -11.27 13.28
N PHE A 194 -9.56 -10.45 12.23
CA PHE A 194 -8.34 -10.40 11.43
C PHE A 194 -7.12 -9.96 12.27
N TYR A 195 -7.22 -8.86 13.01
CA TYR A 195 -6.12 -8.35 13.83
C TYR A 195 -5.64 -9.37 14.87
N ALA A 196 -6.57 -10.14 15.47
CA ALA A 196 -6.22 -11.20 16.39
C ALA A 196 -5.38 -12.33 15.75
N THR A 197 -5.38 -12.46 14.42
CA THR A 197 -4.53 -13.43 13.73
C THR A 197 -3.07 -12.95 13.60
N LEU A 198 -2.80 -11.65 13.72
CA LEU A 198 -1.47 -11.08 13.49
C LEU A 198 -0.44 -11.48 14.55
N ASP A 199 -0.89 -11.82 15.76
CA ASP A 199 -0.04 -12.32 16.85
C ASP A 199 0.63 -13.67 16.54
N GLN A 200 0.22 -14.36 15.46
CA GLN A 200 0.80 -15.64 15.07
C GLN A 200 2.19 -15.50 14.43
N TYR A 201 2.54 -14.31 13.93
CA TYR A 201 3.77 -14.09 13.19
C TYR A 201 4.97 -13.93 14.14
N PRO A 202 6.06 -14.69 13.92
CA PRO A 202 7.19 -14.68 14.84
C PRO A 202 7.99 -13.38 14.75
N THR A 203 8.63 -13.01 15.85
CA THR A 203 9.56 -11.88 15.93
C THR A 203 10.98 -12.38 16.18
N VAL A 204 11.95 -11.70 15.58
CA VAL A 204 13.39 -11.97 15.73
C VAL A 204 14.14 -10.66 15.92
N ALA A 205 15.31 -10.71 16.55
CA ALA A 205 16.19 -9.54 16.60
C ALA A 205 16.69 -9.21 15.17
N SER A 206 16.68 -7.92 14.81
CA SER A 206 17.25 -7.42 13.56
C SER A 206 18.70 -7.87 13.40
N ASP A 207 19.04 -8.36 12.21
CA ASP A 207 20.40 -8.69 11.81
C ASP A 207 21.09 -7.57 11.01
N GLN A 208 20.41 -6.43 10.82
CA GLN A 208 20.90 -5.29 10.05
C GLN A 208 21.59 -4.27 10.95
N ASP A 209 22.80 -3.84 10.55
CA ASP A 209 23.62 -2.87 11.32
C ASP A 209 22.97 -1.48 11.44
N TRP A 210 22.00 -1.16 10.58
CA TRP A 210 21.36 0.15 10.52
C TRP A 210 20.02 0.21 11.28
N PHE A 211 19.50 -0.92 11.75
CA PHE A 211 18.23 -0.99 12.50
C PHE A 211 18.41 -1.79 13.79
N GLU A 212 18.15 -1.15 14.94
CA GLU A 212 18.19 -1.78 16.26
C GLU A 212 16.77 -2.07 16.76
N GLY A 213 16.49 -3.34 17.08
CA GLY A 213 15.18 -3.76 17.60
C GLY A 213 14.79 -5.15 17.10
N ASP A 214 13.59 -5.58 17.50
CA ASP A 214 12.97 -6.81 17.00
C ASP A 214 12.11 -6.49 15.77
N VAL A 215 12.14 -7.38 14.79
CA VAL A 215 11.37 -7.33 13.54
C VAL A 215 10.52 -8.58 13.36
N LEU A 216 9.50 -8.52 12.52
CA LEU A 216 8.73 -9.70 12.10
C LEU A 216 9.54 -10.57 11.13
N ASP A 217 9.53 -11.88 11.35
CA ASP A 217 10.14 -12.89 10.46
C ASP A 217 9.04 -13.56 9.63
N VAL A 218 8.78 -12.98 8.44
CA VAL A 218 7.63 -13.34 7.59
C VAL A 218 7.97 -13.66 6.13
N PRO A 219 9.10 -14.33 5.80
CA PRO A 219 9.43 -14.67 4.41
C PRO A 219 8.38 -15.58 3.75
N SER A 220 7.60 -16.31 4.55
CA SER A 220 6.51 -17.16 4.08
C SER A 220 5.27 -16.39 3.58
N LEU A 221 5.19 -15.08 3.84
CA LEU A 221 4.12 -14.21 3.36
C LEU A 221 4.43 -13.55 2.03
N MET A 222 5.70 -13.57 1.58
CA MET A 222 6.07 -12.91 0.34
C MET A 222 5.35 -13.54 -0.85
N PRO A 223 4.78 -12.74 -1.76
CA PRO A 223 4.07 -13.28 -2.90
C PRO A 223 4.95 -14.16 -3.78
N SER A 224 4.33 -15.09 -4.50
CA SER A 224 5.04 -15.89 -5.52
C SER A 224 5.79 -15.00 -6.51
N LYS A 225 7.02 -15.38 -6.86
CA LYS A 225 7.81 -14.69 -7.91
C LYS A 225 7.16 -14.79 -9.30
N ASP A 226 6.30 -15.78 -9.50
CA ASP A 226 5.54 -15.96 -10.74
C ASP A 226 4.21 -15.19 -10.74
N LEU A 227 3.77 -14.64 -9.59
CA LEU A 227 2.57 -13.81 -9.53
C LEU A 227 2.87 -12.46 -10.19
N THR A 228 2.10 -12.12 -11.22
CA THR A 228 2.23 -10.84 -11.89
C THR A 228 1.16 -9.87 -11.43
N PHE A 229 1.46 -8.57 -11.47
CA PHE A 229 0.46 -7.52 -11.24
C PHE A 229 -0.72 -7.65 -12.21
N THR A 230 -0.44 -8.06 -13.46
CA THR A 230 -1.46 -8.32 -14.48
C THR A 230 -2.40 -9.47 -14.08
N ASP A 231 -1.89 -10.54 -13.49
CA ASP A 231 -2.72 -11.66 -12.99
C ASP A 231 -3.67 -11.14 -11.92
N VAL A 232 -3.17 -10.38 -10.94
CA VAL A 232 -4.00 -9.80 -9.86
C VAL A 232 -5.09 -8.89 -10.44
N LEU A 233 -4.77 -8.01 -11.39
CA LEU A 233 -5.77 -7.11 -11.98
C LEU A 233 -6.82 -7.81 -12.85
N SER A 234 -6.51 -9.00 -13.36
CA SER A 234 -7.36 -9.76 -14.28
C SER A 234 -8.05 -10.98 -13.67
N ALA A 235 -7.80 -11.28 -12.40
CA ALA A 235 -8.22 -12.49 -11.68
C ALA A 235 -9.74 -12.60 -11.39
N SER A 236 -10.61 -12.14 -12.30
CA SER A 236 -12.07 -12.10 -12.11
C SER A 236 -12.63 -13.40 -11.49
N ALA A 237 -13.64 -13.26 -10.62
CA ALA A 237 -14.34 -14.38 -9.99
C ALA A 237 -14.73 -15.45 -11.03
N SER A 238 -13.98 -16.55 -11.06
CA SER A 238 -14.26 -17.75 -11.84
C SER A 238 -15.25 -18.65 -11.13
#